data_AF-A0A935Y6Q3-F1
#
_entry.id   AF-A0A935Y6Q3-F1
#
_cell.length_a   1.000
_cell.length_b   1.000
_cell.length_c   1.000
_cell.angle_alpha   90.00
_cell.angle_beta   90.00
_cell.angle_gamma   90.00
#
_symmetry.space_group_name_H-M   'P 1'
#
loop_
_entity.id
_entity.type
_entity.pdbx_description
1 polymer ?
#
loop_
_entity_poly.entity_id
_entity_poly.type
_entity_poly.pdbx_seq_one_letter_code
_entity_poly.pdbx_strand_id
1 'polypeptide(L)'
;MKSDKNFIYPNSTSKPMVLTYSGANSQEFNSKTKSSLIMNKGDHRLAELIVYNRMVSAKLRRQIESYLSIKYGISLYDTCTYLDGENRILFKPTDHGKFNHDFTGIGRDDKTGLYQKQSVNVNDSTFLTIGIGEISGVNNRNSSKIKNGNFLLWTNNGEALTFNVEREHNKESKRIWKMMQMGEWN
;
A
#
# COMPACT_ATOMS: atom_id res chain seq x y z
N MET A 1 17.54 9.88 30.10
CA MET A 1 16.51 10.08 29.06
C MET A 1 16.36 8.80 28.27
N LYS A 2 15.23 8.10 28.40
CA LYS A 2 14.90 6.94 27.56
C LYS A 2 14.59 7.47 26.15
N SER A 3 15.35 7.02 25.16
CA SER A 3 15.02 7.23 23.76
C SER A 3 13.81 6.36 23.44
N ASP A 4 12.65 6.99 23.26
CA ASP A 4 11.44 6.33 22.78
C ASP A 4 11.67 5.93 21.32
N LYS A 5 12.19 4.71 21.13
CA LYS A 5 12.26 4.03 19.84
C LYS A 5 10.83 3.61 19.47
N ASN A 6 10.05 4.56 18.98
CA ASN A 6 8.70 4.30 18.49
C ASN A 6 8.80 3.52 17.18
N PHE A 7 8.82 2.19 17.27
CA PHE A 7 8.34 1.34 16.18
C PHE A 7 6.85 1.71 15.97
N ILE A 8 6.52 2.35 14.85
CA ILE A 8 5.16 2.84 14.59
C ILE A 8 4.17 1.69 14.27
N TYR A 9 4.63 0.44 14.18
CA TYR A 9 3.76 -0.68 13.83
C TYR A 9 4.06 -1.92 14.70
N PRO A 10 3.08 -2.45 15.46
CA PRO A 10 3.27 -3.64 16.29
C PRO A 10 3.29 -4.92 15.45
N ASN A 11 3.99 -5.91 16.01
CA ASN A 11 4.24 -7.25 15.51
C ASN A 11 2.97 -8.12 15.36
N SER A 12 3.12 -9.19 14.57
CA SER A 12 2.27 -10.40 14.49
C SER A 12 1.15 -10.40 13.43
N THR A 13 1.49 -10.89 12.24
CA THR A 13 0.73 -11.89 11.44
C THR A 13 1.60 -12.21 10.23
N SER A 14 1.47 -13.40 9.62
CA SER A 14 2.18 -13.82 8.39
C SER A 14 1.81 -13.00 7.14
N LYS A 15 1.33 -11.77 7.33
CA LYS A 15 0.89 -10.85 6.31
C LYS A 15 2.04 -9.92 5.94
N PRO A 16 2.23 -9.62 4.66
CA PRO A 16 3.24 -8.68 4.22
C PRO A 16 2.92 -7.28 4.77
N MET A 17 3.95 -6.51 5.12
CA MET A 17 3.82 -5.18 5.73
C MET A 17 4.84 -4.20 5.15
N VAL A 18 4.48 -2.90 5.17
CA VAL A 18 5.41 -1.81 4.92
C VAL A 18 5.98 -1.34 6.25
N LEU A 19 7.31 -1.49 6.44
CA LEU A 19 8.00 -1.05 7.64
C LEU A 19 8.91 0.14 7.33
N THR A 20 8.77 1.20 8.12
CA THR A 20 9.63 2.38 8.02
C THR A 20 10.32 2.65 9.34
N TYR A 21 11.63 2.92 9.29
CA TYR A 21 12.43 3.37 10.41
C TYR A 21 13.08 4.71 10.08
N SER A 22 13.02 5.64 11.02
CA SER A 22 13.72 6.92 10.96
C SER A 22 14.39 7.18 12.30
N GLY A 23 15.71 7.35 12.30
CA GLY A 23 16.49 7.73 13.47
C GLY A 23 17.61 8.66 13.05
N ALA A 24 17.96 9.62 13.91
CA ALA A 24 19.23 10.31 13.77
C ALA A 24 20.35 9.31 14.08
N ASN A 25 21.33 9.18 13.19
CA ASN A 25 22.62 8.69 13.65
C ASN A 25 23.08 9.69 14.71
N SER A 26 23.18 9.25 15.96
CA SER A 26 23.98 9.98 16.94
C SER A 26 25.34 10.20 16.29
N GLN A 27 25.75 11.47 16.26
CA GLN A 27 27.08 11.93 15.88
C GLN A 27 28.11 11.14 16.67
N GLU A 28 28.51 9.97 16.17
CA GLU A 28 29.70 9.21 16.53
C GLU A 28 29.66 7.92 15.72
N PHE A 29 30.46 7.90 14.64
CA PHE A 29 30.95 6.65 14.06
C PHE A 29 32.01 6.04 15.01
N ASN A 30 31.75 6.05 16.32
CA ASN A 30 32.53 5.37 17.33
C ASN A 30 31.71 4.15 17.77
N SER A 31 32.30 2.98 17.52
CA SER A 31 31.72 1.65 17.68
C SER A 31 30.87 1.49 18.96
N LYS A 32 29.54 1.36 18.85
CA LYS A 32 28.69 0.47 19.69
C LYS A 32 27.18 0.49 19.42
N THR A 33 26.61 1.46 18.72
CA THR A 33 25.18 1.42 18.33
C THR A 33 25.01 0.99 16.88
N LYS A 34 25.12 -0.34 16.65
CA LYS A 34 24.69 -0.94 15.38
C LYS A 34 23.16 -0.87 15.30
N SER A 35 22.61 0.02 14.48
CA SER A 35 21.23 -0.12 14.02
C SER A 35 21.18 -1.34 13.11
N SER A 36 20.65 -2.44 13.64
CA SER A 36 20.50 -3.69 12.90
C SER A 36 19.03 -3.95 12.63
N LEU A 37 18.71 -4.27 11.38
CA LEU A 37 17.44 -4.89 11.03
C LEU A 37 17.58 -6.38 11.38
N ILE A 38 17.03 -6.77 12.53
CA ILE A 38 17.03 -8.17 12.96
C ILE A 38 15.76 -8.82 12.40
N MET A 39 15.93 -9.64 11.38
CA MET A 39 14.89 -10.55 10.91
C MET A 39 15.10 -11.89 11.62
N ASN A 40 14.19 -12.26 12.53
CA ASN A 40 14.27 -13.55 13.22
C ASN A 40 14.25 -14.71 12.19
N LYS A 41 14.87 -15.83 12.54
CA LYS A 41 14.91 -17.03 11.68
C LYS A 41 13.47 -17.53 11.43
N GLY A 42 13.03 -17.51 10.17
CA GLY A 42 11.68 -17.88 9.70
C GLY A 42 11.51 -17.56 8.21
N ASP A 43 10.36 -17.91 7.62
CA ASP A 43 10.02 -17.60 6.22
C ASP A 43 9.68 -16.11 6.05
N HIS A 44 10.71 -15.27 6.05
CA HIS A 44 10.58 -13.84 5.83
C HIS A 44 11.10 -13.49 4.43
N ARG A 45 10.20 -13.04 3.54
CA ARG A 45 10.56 -12.54 2.20
C ARG A 45 10.61 -11.02 2.22
N LEU A 46 11.73 -10.44 1.82
CA LEU A 46 11.90 -9.01 1.63
C LEU A 46 11.67 -8.67 0.16
N ALA A 47 10.69 -7.80 -0.11
CA ALA A 47 10.36 -7.41 -1.48
C ALA A 47 11.20 -6.21 -1.98
N GLU A 48 11.39 -5.19 -1.14
CA GLU A 48 12.13 -3.97 -1.48
C GLU A 48 12.69 -3.30 -0.22
N LEU A 49 13.90 -2.72 -0.32
CA LEU A 49 14.55 -1.94 0.74
C LEU A 49 14.98 -0.60 0.18
N ILE A 50 14.49 0.49 0.78
CA ILE A 50 14.81 1.86 0.40
C ILE A 50 15.55 2.52 1.57
N VAL A 51 16.74 3.05 1.30
CA VAL A 51 17.63 3.65 2.31
C VAL A 51 17.99 5.07 1.91
N TYR A 52 17.88 5.99 2.86
CA TYR A 52 18.34 7.38 2.70
C TYR A 52 19.49 7.65 3.66
N ASN A 53 20.51 8.36 3.19
CA ASN A 53 21.63 8.84 4.02
C ASN A 53 21.30 10.12 4.80
N ARG A 54 20.03 10.52 4.84
CA ARG A 54 19.53 11.71 5.52
C ARG A 54 18.19 11.44 6.17
N MET A 55 17.80 12.32 7.09
CA MET A 55 16.44 12.29 7.64
C MET A 55 15.41 12.59 6.53
N VAL A 56 14.46 11.67 6.38
CA VAL A 56 13.36 11.80 5.41
C VAL A 56 12.22 12.58 6.07
N SER A 57 11.66 13.56 5.35
CA SER A 57 10.51 14.31 5.84
C SER A 57 9.28 13.41 5.97
N ALA A 58 8.34 13.73 6.86
CA ALA A 58 7.10 12.95 7.01
C ALA A 58 6.33 12.81 5.68
N LYS A 59 6.41 13.85 4.84
CA LYS A 59 5.81 13.87 3.51
C LYS A 59 6.45 12.86 2.56
N LEU A 60 7.78 12.92 2.39
CA LEU A 60 8.50 11.99 1.52
C LEU A 60 8.37 10.55 2.02
N ARG A 61 8.43 10.34 3.34
CA ARG A 61 8.13 9.04 3.95
C ARG A 61 6.76 8.53 3.52
N ARG A 62 5.75 9.39 3.53
CA ARG A 62 4.40 8.96 3.13
C ARG A 62 4.30 8.63 1.65
N GLN A 63 4.99 9.36 0.77
CA GLN A 63 5.06 9.04 -0.65
C GLN A 63 5.69 7.66 -0.88
N ILE A 64 6.78 7.36 -0.17
CA ILE A 64 7.45 6.05 -0.24
C ILE A 64 6.53 4.93 0.25
N GLU A 65 5.88 5.11 1.40
CA GLU A 65 4.95 4.13 1.95
C GLU A 65 3.75 3.89 1.01
N SER A 66 3.25 4.94 0.35
CA SER A 66 2.15 4.85 -0.63
C SER A 66 2.57 4.09 -1.89
N TYR A 67 3.78 4.37 -2.40
CA TYR A 67 4.37 3.64 -3.52
C TYR A 67 4.50 2.14 -3.21
N LEU A 68 5.07 1.78 -2.06
CA LEU A 68 5.23 0.38 -1.66
C LEU A 68 3.86 -0.29 -1.46
N SER A 69 2.91 0.43 -0.87
CA SER A 69 1.56 -0.08 -0.68
C SER A 69 0.89 -0.46 -1.99
N ILE A 70 0.89 0.44 -2.98
CA ILE A 70 0.23 0.20 -4.27
C ILE A 70 0.98 -0.87 -5.07
N LYS A 71 2.32 -0.83 -5.10
CA LYS A 71 3.15 -1.77 -5.85
C LYS A 71 2.95 -3.23 -5.41
N TYR A 72 2.80 -3.43 -4.10
CA TYR A 72 2.71 -4.76 -3.51
C TYR A 72 1.29 -5.13 -3.04
N GLY A 73 0.31 -4.24 -3.22
CA GLY A 73 -1.05 -4.47 -2.77
C GLY A 73 -1.19 -4.58 -1.24
N ILE A 74 -0.30 -3.94 -0.48
CA ILE A 74 -0.24 -4.01 0.98
C ILE A 74 -0.84 -2.73 1.54
N SER A 75 -2.01 -2.77 2.15
CA SER A 75 -2.57 -1.56 2.77
C SER A 75 -1.72 -1.07 3.92
N LEU A 76 -1.52 0.25 3.96
CA LEU A 76 -1.10 0.95 5.18
C LEU A 76 -2.24 0.89 6.21
N TYR A 77 -1.93 1.29 7.43
CA TYR A 77 -2.92 1.40 8.50
C TYR A 77 -4.10 2.29 8.08
N ASP A 78 -5.30 1.98 8.56
CA ASP A 78 -6.60 2.54 8.13
C ASP A 78 -6.76 4.04 8.34
N THR A 79 -5.84 4.71 9.05
CA THR A 79 -5.80 6.17 9.24
C THR A 79 -4.80 6.87 8.32
N CYS A 80 -3.99 6.14 7.56
CA CYS A 80 -2.93 6.71 6.73
C CYS A 80 -3.48 7.35 5.45
N THR A 81 -3.05 8.58 5.17
CA THR A 81 -3.32 9.26 3.89
C THR A 81 -2.26 8.87 2.85
N TYR A 82 -2.69 8.51 1.65
CA TYR A 82 -1.83 8.08 0.54
C TYR A 82 -1.51 9.26 -0.36
N LEU A 83 -0.24 9.35 -0.78
CA LEU A 83 0.27 10.42 -1.64
C LEU A 83 1.02 9.82 -2.82
N ASP A 84 0.91 10.45 -3.99
CA ASP A 84 1.83 10.19 -5.10
C ASP A 84 3.12 11.01 -4.96
N GLY A 85 4.07 10.79 -5.88
CA GLY A 85 5.34 11.51 -5.96
C GLY A 85 5.21 13.01 -6.19
N GLU A 86 4.05 13.50 -6.63
CA GLU A 86 3.75 14.92 -6.79
C GLU A 86 3.13 15.56 -5.53
N ASN A 87 2.81 14.74 -4.52
CA ASN A 87 2.06 15.09 -3.31
C ASN A 87 0.55 15.29 -3.51
N ARG A 88 -0.02 14.75 -4.59
CA ARG A 88 -1.48 14.67 -4.71
C ARG A 88 -1.99 13.61 -3.75
N ILE A 89 -3.11 13.90 -3.08
CA ILE A 89 -3.78 12.93 -2.22
C ILE A 89 -4.44 11.88 -3.11
N LEU A 90 -3.95 10.65 -3.04
CA LEU A 90 -4.54 9.50 -3.73
C LEU A 90 -5.75 8.95 -2.95
N PHE A 91 -5.62 8.91 -1.63
CA PHE A 91 -6.66 8.41 -0.73
C PHE A 91 -6.48 8.97 0.67
N LYS A 92 -7.58 9.38 1.29
CA LYS A 92 -7.60 9.87 2.67
C LYS A 92 -8.77 9.22 3.41
N PRO A 93 -8.53 8.25 4.32
CA PRO A 93 -9.58 7.42 4.92
C PRO A 93 -10.79 8.20 5.48
N THR A 94 -10.54 9.35 6.11
CA THR A 94 -11.58 10.21 6.69
C THR A 94 -12.63 10.68 5.68
N ASP A 95 -12.27 10.73 4.40
CA ASP A 95 -13.12 11.26 3.34
C ASP A 95 -13.99 10.15 2.71
N HIS A 96 -13.82 8.89 3.16
CA HIS A 96 -14.47 7.70 2.59
C HIS A 96 -15.31 6.90 3.59
N GLY A 97 -15.42 7.35 4.85
CA GLY A 97 -16.26 6.71 5.87
C GLY A 97 -15.89 5.25 6.10
N LYS A 98 -16.87 4.34 6.02
CA LYS A 98 -16.64 2.88 6.18
C LYS A 98 -15.76 2.25 5.09
N PHE A 99 -15.55 2.94 3.97
CA PHE A 99 -14.74 2.46 2.85
C PHE A 99 -13.27 2.84 3.07
N ASN A 100 -12.65 2.25 4.08
CA ASN A 100 -11.26 2.50 4.49
C ASN A 100 -10.44 1.21 4.68
N HIS A 101 -10.97 0.07 4.23
CA HIS A 101 -10.32 -1.24 4.35
C HIS A 101 -9.70 -1.69 3.03
N ASP A 102 -8.58 -2.40 3.13
CA ASP A 102 -7.89 -3.04 2.01
C ASP A 102 -7.65 -2.12 0.80
N PHE A 103 -7.20 -0.88 1.06
CA PHE A 103 -6.77 0.03 0.00
C PHE A 103 -5.70 -0.59 -0.89
N THR A 104 -5.92 -0.58 -2.21
CA THR A 104 -4.96 -0.96 -3.24
C THR A 104 -5.31 -0.26 -4.56
N GLY A 105 -4.52 -0.48 -5.61
CA GLY A 105 -4.73 0.19 -6.88
C GLY A 105 -3.83 -0.26 -8.02
N ILE A 106 -4.17 0.24 -9.20
CA ILE A 106 -3.30 0.30 -10.38
C ILE A 106 -3.03 1.78 -10.70
N GLY A 107 -1.89 2.06 -11.31
CA GLY A 107 -1.53 3.42 -11.69
C GLY A 107 -0.08 3.57 -12.10
N ARG A 108 0.25 4.77 -12.55
CA ARG A 108 1.60 5.15 -12.92
C ARG A 108 1.99 6.46 -12.27
N ASP A 109 3.17 6.48 -11.67
CA ASP A 109 3.79 7.68 -11.12
C ASP A 109 5.30 7.64 -11.40
N ASP A 110 5.70 8.45 -12.39
CA ASP A 110 7.08 8.53 -12.85
C ASP A 110 8.03 9.10 -11.80
N LYS A 111 7.55 9.89 -10.82
CA LYS A 111 8.41 10.43 -9.75
C LYS A 111 8.82 9.39 -8.73
N THR A 112 7.96 8.41 -8.44
CA THR A 112 8.28 7.28 -7.56
C THR A 112 8.78 6.05 -8.33
N GLY A 113 8.59 6.02 -9.66
CA GLY A 113 8.87 4.87 -10.50
C GLY A 113 7.76 3.80 -10.44
N LEU A 114 6.59 4.13 -9.89
CA LEU A 114 5.45 3.23 -9.85
C LEU A 114 4.91 2.99 -11.26
N TYR A 115 4.74 1.72 -11.63
CA TYR A 115 3.98 1.35 -12.81
C TYR A 115 3.22 0.04 -12.60
N GLN A 116 2.10 0.12 -11.92
CA GLN A 116 1.24 -1.00 -11.58
C GLN A 116 0.07 -1.08 -12.57
N LYS A 117 0.03 -2.10 -13.42
CA LYS A 117 -0.98 -2.32 -14.46
C LYS A 117 -2.05 -3.33 -14.05
N GLN A 118 -1.79 -4.09 -13.00
CA GLN A 118 -2.74 -5.03 -12.40
C GLN A 118 -2.45 -5.15 -10.91
N SER A 119 -3.46 -5.29 -10.07
CA SER A 119 -3.24 -5.42 -8.63
C SER A 119 -4.35 -6.21 -7.94
N VAL A 120 -4.01 -6.71 -6.76
CA VAL A 120 -4.86 -7.40 -5.80
C VAL A 120 -4.42 -6.94 -4.41
N ASN A 121 -5.34 -6.85 -3.44
CA ASN A 121 -4.95 -6.59 -2.07
C ASN A 121 -4.52 -7.89 -1.37
N VAL A 122 -3.39 -7.88 -0.68
CA VAL A 122 -2.85 -9.05 0.04
C VAL A 122 -3.72 -9.52 1.20
N ASN A 123 -4.53 -8.63 1.78
CA ASN A 123 -5.47 -8.96 2.85
C ASN A 123 -6.79 -9.50 2.32
N ASP A 124 -7.07 -9.33 1.02
CA ASP A 124 -8.32 -9.76 0.44
C ASP A 124 -8.29 -11.27 0.18
N SER A 125 -9.02 -12.01 1.02
CA SER A 125 -9.20 -13.46 0.88
C SER A 125 -10.00 -13.87 -0.37
N THR A 126 -10.46 -12.91 -1.17
CA THR A 126 -11.44 -13.10 -2.25
C THR A 126 -10.91 -12.81 -3.65
N PHE A 127 -9.62 -12.42 -3.75
CA PHE A 127 -8.87 -12.24 -4.99
C PHE A 127 -9.48 -11.26 -6.01
N LEU A 128 -10.13 -10.16 -5.57
CA LEU A 128 -10.49 -9.11 -6.54
C LEU A 128 -9.21 -8.57 -7.20
N THR A 129 -9.03 -8.97 -8.45
CA THR A 129 -7.91 -8.57 -9.29
C THR A 129 -8.42 -7.64 -10.35
N ILE A 130 -7.86 -6.43 -10.40
CA ILE A 130 -8.19 -5.43 -11.42
C ILE A 130 -6.92 -5.18 -12.21
N GLY A 131 -7.04 -5.24 -13.54
CA GLY A 131 -5.98 -4.93 -14.48
C GLY A 131 -6.48 -4.01 -15.60
N ILE A 132 -5.56 -3.26 -16.19
CA ILE A 132 -5.85 -2.53 -17.42
C ILE A 132 -5.68 -3.46 -18.63
N GLY A 133 -6.69 -3.47 -19.50
CA GLY A 133 -6.77 -4.38 -20.64
C GLY A 133 -6.96 -5.82 -20.18
N GLU A 134 -5.87 -6.60 -20.16
CA GLU A 134 -5.85 -7.99 -19.71
C GLU A 134 -5.14 -8.15 -18.37
N ILE A 135 -5.39 -9.28 -17.69
CA ILE A 135 -4.59 -9.70 -16.53
C ILE A 135 -3.57 -10.73 -17.01
N SER A 136 -2.30 -10.47 -16.73
CA SER A 136 -1.19 -11.37 -17.00
C SER A 136 -0.72 -12.07 -15.72
N GLY A 137 0.07 -13.13 -15.84
CA GLY A 137 0.62 -13.82 -14.66
C GLY A 137 1.50 -12.92 -13.76
N VAL A 138 2.10 -11.87 -14.32
CA VAL A 138 2.90 -10.86 -13.59
C VAL A 138 2.74 -9.49 -14.24
N ASN A 139 2.91 -8.43 -13.45
CA ASN A 139 2.67 -7.05 -13.87
C ASN A 139 3.52 -6.61 -15.08
N ASN A 140 4.78 -7.08 -15.18
CA ASN A 140 5.65 -6.72 -16.30
C ASN A 140 5.22 -7.35 -17.64
N ARG A 141 4.48 -8.46 -17.62
CA ARG A 141 3.95 -9.13 -18.81
C ARG A 141 2.65 -8.52 -19.34
N ASN A 142 1.92 -7.75 -18.52
CA ASN A 142 0.78 -6.98 -19.01
C ASN A 142 1.30 -5.87 -19.94
N SER A 143 0.97 -5.92 -21.24
CA SER A 143 1.46 -4.98 -22.26
C SER A 143 0.71 -3.65 -22.29
N SER A 144 -0.38 -3.53 -21.52
CA SER A 144 -1.22 -2.33 -21.46
C SER A 144 -0.47 -1.12 -20.92
N LYS A 145 -0.95 0.08 -21.27
CA LYS A 145 -0.30 1.34 -20.93
C LYS A 145 -1.15 2.22 -20.03
N ILE A 146 -0.53 2.78 -18.99
CA ILE A 146 -1.14 3.81 -18.13
C ILE A 146 -0.37 5.12 -18.35
N LYS A 147 -1.09 6.23 -18.54
CA LYS A 147 -0.52 7.57 -18.60
C LYS A 147 0.00 7.97 -17.22
N ASN A 148 1.12 8.70 -17.15
CA ASN A 148 1.66 9.16 -15.87
C ASN A 148 0.61 9.99 -15.11
N GLY A 149 0.49 9.76 -13.80
CA GLY A 149 -0.46 10.45 -12.93
C GLY A 149 -1.88 9.87 -12.95
N ASN A 150 -2.15 8.84 -13.76
CA ASN A 150 -3.43 8.15 -13.77
C ASN A 150 -3.44 6.98 -12.78
N PHE A 151 -4.54 6.88 -12.04
CA PHE A 151 -4.77 5.82 -11.05
C PHE A 151 -6.21 5.32 -11.10
N LEU A 152 -6.37 4.02 -10.89
CA LEU A 152 -7.63 3.40 -10.49
C LEU A 152 -7.37 2.71 -9.16
N LEU A 153 -8.01 3.20 -8.12
CA LEU A 153 -7.81 2.83 -6.73
C LEU A 153 -9.10 2.23 -6.19
N TRP A 154 -8.98 1.32 -5.23
CA TRP A 154 -10.15 0.75 -4.58
C TRP A 154 -9.91 0.36 -3.14
N THR A 155 -11.02 0.31 -2.41
CA THR A 155 -11.12 -0.03 -1.00
C THR A 155 -12.47 -0.70 -0.77
N ASN A 156 -12.65 -1.38 0.35
CA ASN A 156 -13.91 -2.01 0.71
C ASN A 156 -14.42 -1.55 2.09
N ASN A 157 -15.66 -1.94 2.40
CA ASN A 157 -16.35 -1.60 3.65
C ASN A 157 -16.00 -2.48 4.86
N GLY A 158 -15.01 -3.36 4.78
CA GLY A 158 -14.56 -4.25 5.87
C GLY A 158 -15.45 -5.47 6.14
N GLU A 159 -16.61 -5.57 5.47
CA GLU A 159 -17.55 -6.68 5.66
C GLU A 159 -17.00 -7.99 5.07
N ALA A 160 -17.52 -9.13 5.55
CA ALA A 160 -17.22 -10.43 4.95
C ALA A 160 -17.83 -10.53 3.54
N LEU A 161 -17.14 -11.19 2.59
CA LEU A 161 -17.72 -11.53 1.30
C LEU A 161 -18.73 -12.67 1.47
N THR A 162 -19.93 -12.29 1.85
CA THR A 162 -21.10 -13.16 1.94
C THR A 162 -22.22 -12.50 1.17
N PHE A 163 -23.10 -13.30 0.59
CA PHE A 163 -24.19 -12.81 -0.24
C PHE A 163 -25.50 -12.85 0.54
N ASN A 164 -26.29 -11.78 0.47
CA ASN A 164 -27.62 -11.72 1.05
C ASN A 164 -28.52 -12.73 0.34
N VAL A 165 -28.99 -13.72 1.09
CA VAL A 165 -29.82 -14.84 0.61
C VAL A 165 -31.32 -14.53 0.60
N GLU A 166 -31.73 -13.37 1.08
CA GLU A 166 -33.15 -12.97 1.22
C GLU A 166 -33.83 -12.61 -0.11
N ARG A 167 -33.08 -12.43 -1.20
CA ARG A 167 -33.63 -12.12 -2.53
C ARG A 167 -33.45 -13.31 -3.46
N GLU A 168 -34.56 -13.87 -3.96
CA GLU A 168 -34.56 -15.05 -4.82
C GLU A 168 -33.75 -14.88 -6.11
N HIS A 169 -33.68 -13.66 -6.64
CA HIS A 169 -33.12 -13.40 -7.98
C HIS A 169 -31.87 -12.50 -7.99
N ASN A 170 -31.61 -11.70 -6.95
CA ASN A 170 -30.48 -10.76 -6.89
C ASN A 170 -29.79 -10.79 -5.52
N LYS A 171 -28.75 -11.62 -5.38
CA LYS A 171 -27.97 -11.71 -4.15
C LYS A 171 -26.87 -10.65 -4.16
N GLU A 172 -26.97 -9.68 -3.27
CA GLU A 172 -25.96 -8.64 -3.09
C GLU A 172 -24.91 -9.08 -2.08
N SER A 173 -23.63 -8.82 -2.36
CA SER A 173 -22.56 -9.03 -1.39
C SER A 173 -22.65 -8.01 -0.26
N LYS A 174 -22.45 -8.47 0.99
CA LYS A 174 -22.24 -7.58 2.15
C LYS A 174 -20.95 -6.77 2.01
N ARG A 175 -19.91 -7.36 1.40
CA ARG A 175 -18.68 -6.65 1.00
C ARG A 175 -18.97 -5.81 -0.24
N ILE A 176 -18.77 -4.51 -0.12
CA ILE A 176 -18.95 -3.53 -1.20
C ILE A 176 -17.62 -2.81 -1.39
N TRP A 177 -17.20 -2.69 -2.65
CA TRP A 177 -15.99 -1.96 -3.02
C TRP A 177 -16.36 -0.55 -3.48
N LYS A 178 -15.54 0.42 -3.08
CA LYS A 178 -15.58 1.80 -3.58
C LYS A 178 -14.39 1.99 -4.50
N MET A 179 -14.69 2.27 -5.77
CA MET A 179 -13.69 2.59 -6.80
C MET A 179 -13.46 4.10 -6.83
N MET A 180 -12.22 4.51 -7.06
CA MET A 180 -11.80 5.90 -7.21
C MET A 180 -10.87 5.99 -8.41
N GLN A 181 -11.07 7.01 -9.23
CA GLN A 181 -10.27 7.24 -10.42
C GLN A 181 -9.58 8.59 -10.30
N MET A 182 -8.33 8.65 -10.75
CA MET A 182 -7.59 9.90 -10.90
C MET A 182 -6.91 9.98 -12.26
N GLY A 183 -6.74 11.21 -12.74
CA GLY A 183 -6.16 11.50 -14.05
C GLY A 183 -7.16 11.32 -15.19
N GLU A 184 -6.68 11.47 -16.42
CA GLU A 184 -7.51 11.47 -17.63
C GLU A 184 -7.42 10.13 -18.36
N TRP A 185 -8.51 9.37 -18.31
CA TRP A 185 -8.63 8.07 -18.96
C TRP A 185 -9.41 8.25 -20.26
N ASN A 186 -8.72 8.81 -21.27
CA ASN A 186 -9.15 8.87 -22.66
C ASN A 186 -8.41 7.83 -23.47
#